data_AF-A0A0S9QDV4-F1
#
_entry.id   AF-A0A0S9QDV4-F1
#
_cell.length_a   1.000
_cell.length_b   1.000
_cell.length_c   1.000
_cell.angle_alpha   90.00
_cell.angle_beta   90.00
_cell.angle_gamma   90.00
#
_symmetry.space_group_name_H-M   'P 1'
#
loop_
_entity.id
_entity.type
_entity.pdbx_description
1 polymer ?
#
loop_
_entity_poly.entity_id
_entity_poly.type
_entity_poly.pdbx_seq_one_letter_code
_entity_poly.pdbx_strand_id
1 'polypeptide(L)' 'MTPSTKPSPVRQLKRYGGCRLYDPESRAYLAPEDLERLIRRGVRISVREAGSGQDVTHEVVPPNLQ' A
#
# COMPACT_ATOMS: atom_id res chain seq x y z
N MET A 1 10.36 -26.65 -11.53
CA MET A 1 10.01 -26.27 -10.14
C MET A 1 9.78 -24.77 -10.13
N THR A 2 8.53 -24.30 -10.15
CA THR A 2 8.22 -22.88 -10.00
C THR A 2 7.90 -22.62 -8.53
N PRO A 3 8.64 -21.76 -7.81
CA PRO A 3 8.15 -21.27 -6.53
C PRO A 3 7.02 -20.28 -6.87
N SER A 4 5.77 -20.77 -6.88
CA SER A 4 4.63 -19.89 -6.63
C SER A 4 4.70 -19.49 -5.17
N THR A 5 5.64 -18.59 -4.86
CA THR A 5 5.63 -17.77 -3.66
C THR A 5 4.33 -17.00 -3.73
N LYS A 6 3.23 -17.55 -3.21
CA LYS A 6 2.05 -16.75 -2.91
C LYS A 6 2.57 -15.69 -1.94
N PRO A 7 2.71 -14.43 -2.37
CA PRO A 7 3.22 -13.42 -1.48
C PRO A 7 2.21 -13.32 -0.34
N SER A 8 2.72 -13.13 0.87
CA SER A 8 1.93 -12.67 2.01
C SER A 8 0.99 -11.56 1.52
N PRO A 9 -0.26 -11.46 1.97
CA PRO A 9 -1.23 -10.52 1.40
C PRO A 9 -0.71 -9.08 1.51
N VAL A 10 -0.10 -8.59 0.43
CA VAL A 10 0.38 -7.22 0.31
C VAL A 10 -0.83 -6.40 -0.09
N ARG A 11 -1.23 -5.46 0.78
CA ARG A 11 -2.32 -4.53 0.50
C ARG A 11 -1.87 -3.60 -0.63
N GLN A 12 -2.50 -3.72 -1.80
CA GLN A 12 -2.21 -2.89 -2.96
C GLN A 12 -3.02 -1.60 -2.88
N LEU A 13 -2.38 -0.48 -2.60
CA LEU A 13 -3.03 0.83 -2.54
C LEU A 13 -2.69 1.66 -3.77
N LYS A 14 -3.62 2.52 -4.18
CA LYS A 14 -3.41 3.47 -5.27
C LYS A 14 -3.30 4.88 -4.72
N ARG A 15 -2.19 5.56 -4.98
CA ARG A 15 -2.04 6.99 -4.68
C ARG A 15 -2.70 7.80 -5.78
N TYR A 16 -3.53 8.73 -5.37
CA TYR A 16 -4.03 9.82 -6.18
C TYR A 16 -3.42 11.13 -5.64
N GLY A 17 -3.22 12.12 -6.51
CA GLY A 17 -2.62 13.40 -6.13
C GLY A 17 -3.22 14.00 -4.84
N GLY A 18 -2.40 14.69 -4.04
CA GLY A 18 -2.82 15.27 -2.76
C GLY A 18 -2.83 14.28 -1.58
N CYS A 19 -1.91 13.31 -1.56
CA CYS A 19 -1.73 12.31 -0.48
C CYS A 19 -2.95 11.39 -0.23
N ARG A 20 -3.88 11.27 -1.20
CA ARG A 20 -5.03 10.38 -1.07
C ARG A 20 -4.65 8.96 -1.48
N LEU A 21 -4.83 8.01 -0.58
CA LEU A 21 -4.64 6.59 -0.84
C LEU A 21 -5.99 5.93 -1.02
N TYR A 22 -6.17 5.22 -2.11
CA TYR A 22 -7.36 4.43 -2.39
C TYR A 22 -7.03 2.96 -2.21
N ASP A 23 -7.84 2.30 -1.41
CA ASP A 23 -7.81 0.85 -1.23
C ASP A 23 -8.84 0.21 -2.18
N PRO A 24 -8.40 -0.51 -3.23
CA PRO A 24 -9.27 -1.23 -4.12
C PRO A 24 -9.95 -2.45 -3.47
N GLU A 25 -9.38 -3.03 -2.41
CA GLU A 25 -10.01 -4.12 -1.66
C GLU A 25 -11.20 -3.61 -0.85
N SER A 26 -11.01 -2.51 -0.12
CA SER A 26 -12.09 -1.88 0.66
C SER A 26 -12.96 -0.93 -0.17
N ARG A 27 -12.58 -0.66 -1.43
CA ARG A 27 -13.21 0.31 -2.33
C ARG A 27 -13.39 1.70 -1.69
N ALA A 28 -12.43 2.09 -0.88
CA ALA A 28 -12.50 3.28 -0.04
C ALA A 28 -11.17 4.02 0.00
N TYR A 29 -11.21 5.31 0.28
CA TYR A 29 -10.01 6.06 0.57
C TYR A 29 -9.55 5.79 2.00
N LEU A 30 -8.26 5.55 2.17
CA LEU A 30 -7.64 5.41 3.49
C LEU A 30 -7.15 6.78 3.95
N ALA A 31 -7.44 7.08 5.20
CA ALA A 31 -6.80 8.18 5.90
C ALA A 31 -5.37 7.77 6.30
N PRO A 32 -4.46 8.74 6.56
CA PRO A 32 -3.12 8.45 7.07
C PRO A 32 -3.14 7.53 8.30
N GLU A 33 -4.11 7.69 9.20
CA GLU A 33 -4.25 6.93 10.44
C GLU A 33 -4.69 5.47 10.19
N ASP A 34 -5.44 5.21 9.11
CA ASP A 34 -5.76 3.84 8.68
C ASP A 34 -4.53 3.14 8.14
N LEU A 35 -3.72 3.84 7.34
CA LEU A 35 -2.47 3.33 6.82
C LEU A 35 -1.51 2.95 7.96
N GLU A 36 -1.30 3.85 8.92
CA GLU A 36 -0.48 3.57 10.10
C GLU A 36 -0.98 2.35 10.88
N ARG A 37 -2.30 2.21 11.05
CA ARG A 37 -2.89 1.04 11.71
C ARG A 37 -2.61 -0.26 10.96
N LEU A 38 -2.66 -0.25 9.63
CA LEU A 38 -2.34 -1.42 8.82
C LEU A 38 -0.87 -1.82 8.98
N ILE A 39 0.02 -0.84 8.90
CA ILE A 39 1.47 -1.04 9.09
C ILE A 39 1.76 -1.61 10.49
N ARG A 40 1.18 -1.02 11.54
CA ARG A 40 1.32 -1.51 12.93
C ARG A 40 0.76 -2.92 13.15
N ARG A 41 -0.22 -3.34 12.35
CA ARG A 41 -0.75 -4.71 12.35
C ARG A 41 0.17 -5.70 11.64
N GLY A 42 1.30 -5.26 11.09
CA GLY A 42 2.21 -6.08 10.30
C GLY A 42 1.69 -6.35 8.88
N VAL A 43 0.73 -5.55 8.39
CA VAL A 43 0.24 -5.66 7.02
C VAL A 43 1.25 -4.99 6.09
N ARG A 44 1.77 -5.76 5.13
CA ARG A 44 2.63 -5.19 4.09
C ARG A 44 1.81 -4.34 3.15
N ILE A 45 2.21 -3.08 2.99
CA ILE A 45 1.59 -2.14 2.06
C ILE A 45 2.48 -1.99 0.82
N SER A 46 1.86 -1.96 -0.35
CA SER A 46 2.48 -1.49 -1.60
C SER A 46 1.60 -0.39 -2.18
N VAL A 47 2.20 0.75 -2.49
CA VAL A 47 1.49 1.91 -3.01
C VAL A 47 1.97 2.21 -4.42
N ARG A 48 1.03 2.34 -5.36
CA ARG A 48 1.31 2.75 -6.75
C ARG A 48 0.56 4.01 -7.13
N GLU A 49 1.22 4.91 -7.83
CA GLU A 49 0.57 6.08 -8.45
C GLU A 49 -0.51 5.64 -9.43
N ALA A 50 -1.71 6.22 -9.33
CA ALA A 50 -2.84 5.85 -10.18
C ALA A 50 -2.64 6.29 -11.64
N GLY A 51 -1.92 7.39 -11.87
CA GLY A 51 -1.68 7.95 -13.20
C GLY A 51 -0.53 7.26 -13.96
N SER A 52 0.59 7.01 -13.28
CA SER A 52 1.82 6.47 -13.89
C SER A 52 2.05 4.98 -13.60
N GLY A 53 1.39 4.42 -12.57
CA GLY A 53 1.66 3.07 -12.08
C GLY A 53 2.98 2.94 -11.33
N GLN A 54 3.71 4.04 -11.11
CA GLN A 54 5.00 4.07 -10.42
C GLN A 54 4.84 3.62 -8.96
N ASP A 55 5.76 2.79 -8.48
CA ASP A 55 5.81 2.42 -7.07
C ASP A 55 6.27 3.63 -6.25
N VAL A 56 5.39 4.09 -5.38
CA VAL A 56 5.61 5.22 -4.47
C VAL A 56 5.49 4.75 -3.02
N THR A 57 5.70 3.44 -2.78
CA THR A 57 5.57 2.84 -1.45
C THR A 57 6.49 3.53 -0.46
N HIS A 58 7.74 3.81 -0.87
CA HIS A 58 8.74 4.47 -0.04
C HIS A 58 8.46 5.95 0.27
N GLU A 59 7.64 6.61 -0.56
CA GLU A 59 7.22 7.99 -0.29
C GLU A 59 6.11 8.06 0.77
N VAL A 60 5.36 6.98 0.93
CA VAL A 60 4.15 6.92 1.75
C VAL A 60 4.38 6.13 3.04
N VAL A 61 5.18 5.07 2.95
CA VAL A 61 5.50 4.16 4.04
C VAL A 61 7.01 4.24 4.29
N PRO A 62 7.44 4.71 5.47
CA PRO A 62 8.84 4.73 5.81
C PRO A 62 9.40 3.30 5.84
N PRO A 63 10.62 3.06 5.32
CA PRO A 63 11.23 1.73 5.30
C PRO A 63 11.48 1.15 6.70
N ASN A 64 11.52 1.99 7.74
CA ASN A 64 11.75 1.55 9.13
C ASN A 64 10.52 0.89 9.78
N LEU A 65 9.40 0.77 9.06
CA LEU A 65 8.11 0.30 9.57
C LEU A 65 7.55 -0.92 8.81
N GLN A 66 8.30 -1.50 7.86
CA GLN A 66 7.86 -2.64 7.03
C GLN A 66 8.38 -4.01 7.47
#